data_AF-A0A938FDC0-F1
#
_entry.id   AF-A0A938FDC0-F1
#
_cell.length_a   1.000
_cell.length_b   1.000
_cell.length_c   1.000
_cell.angle_alpha   90.00
_cell.angle_beta   90.00
_cell.angle_gamma   90.00
#
_symmetry.space_group_name_H-M   'P 1'
#
loop_
_entity.id
_entity.type
_entity.pdbx_description
1 polymer ?
#
loop_
_entity_poly.entity_id
_entity_poly.type
_entity_poly.pdbx_seq_one_letter_code
_entity_poly.pdbx_strand_id
1 'polypeptide(L)' 'WESFVAEARIALHIRVIEGRNAHHVLEAQFKAVARALRDAVTLDSRVSGVPSTKGVL' A
#
# COMPACT_ATOMS: atom_id res chain seq x y z
N TRP A 1 6.26 -2.59 -9.56
CA TRP A 1 5.91 -1.79 -8.38
C TRP A 1 6.68 -0.48 -8.30
N GLU A 2 7.96 -0.44 -8.67
CA GLU A 2 8.78 0.78 -8.63
C GLU A 2 8.13 2.00 -9.30
N SER A 3 7.71 1.90 -10.57
CA SER A 3 7.04 3.01 -11.27
C SER A 3 5.76 3.46 -10.57
N PHE A 4 4.97 2.51 -10.04
CA PHE A 4 3.73 2.83 -9.31
C PHE A 4 4.03 3.63 -8.04
N VAL A 5 5.05 3.24 -7.27
CA VAL A 5 5.50 3.91 -6.05
C VAL A 5 6.01 5.32 -6.36
N ALA A 6 6.83 5.46 -7.40
CA ALA A 6 7.40 6.74 -7.82
C ALA A 6 6.31 7.75 -8.23
N GLU A 7 5.36 7.31 -9.06
CA GLU A 7 4.27 8.18 -9.54
C GLU A 7 3.22 8.47 -8.46
N ALA A 8 2.87 7.47 -7.63
CA ALA A 8 1.90 7.66 -6.56
C ALA A 8 2.48 8.39 -5.33
N ARG A 9 3.81 8.52 -5.24
CA ARG A 9 4.53 9.12 -4.10
C ARG A 9 4.17 8.47 -2.76
N ILE A 10 4.14 7.15 -2.75
CA ILE A 10 3.85 6.35 -1.54
C ILE A 10 5.09 5.56 -1.13
N ALA A 11 5.19 5.19 0.15
CA ALA A 11 6.08 4.14 0.59
C ALA A 11 5.34 2.79 0.52
N LEU A 12 5.92 1.79 -0.16
CA LEU A 12 5.30 0.48 -0.33
C LEU A 12 6.32 -0.64 -0.05
N HIS A 13 5.97 -1.53 0.86
CA HIS A 13 6.74 -2.74 1.14
C HIS A 13 5.87 -3.97 0.84
N ILE A 14 6.42 -4.90 0.07
CA ILE A 14 5.74 -6.16 -0.29
C ILE A 14 6.68 -7.30 0.07
N ARG A 15 6.19 -8.24 0.89
CA ARG A 15 6.91 -9.47 1.21
C ARG A 15 5.97 -10.65 1.04
N VAL A 16 6.31 -11.53 0.10
CA VAL A 16 5.64 -12.81 -0.06
C VAL A 16 6.30 -13.79 0.91
N ILE A 17 5.54 -14.23 1.93
CA ILE A 17 6.07 -15.09 2.99
C ILE A 17 6.42 -16.48 2.45
N GLU A 18 5.60 -17.00 1.54
CA GLU A 18 5.81 -18.28 0.86
C GLU A 18 5.15 -18.31 -0.52
N GLY A 19 5.65 -19.16 -1.41
CA GLY A 19 5.01 -19.42 -2.70
C GLY A 19 5.84 -20.33 -3.60
N ARG A 20 5.17 -21.20 -4.34
CA ARG A 20 5.79 -22.14 -5.30
C ARG A 20 5.42 -21.86 -6.75
N ASN A 21 4.19 -21.38 -6.97
CA ASN A 21 3.67 -21.06 -8.29
C ASN A 21 3.78 -19.55 -8.53
N ALA A 22 4.44 -19.16 -9.62
CA ALA A 22 4.68 -17.75 -9.95
C ALA A 22 3.39 -16.95 -10.18
N HIS A 23 2.36 -17.55 -10.78
CA HIS A 23 1.06 -16.91 -10.97
C HIS A 23 0.40 -16.58 -9.63
N HIS A 24 0.36 -17.54 -8.70
CA HIS A 24 -0.19 -17.31 -7.36
C HIS A 24 0.64 -16.29 -6.56
N VAL A 25 1.97 -16.31 -6.70
CA VAL A 25 2.85 -15.34 -6.03
C VAL A 25 2.59 -13.91 -6.51
N LEU A 26 2.40 -13.70 -7.82
CA LEU A 26 2.06 -12.37 -8.35
C LEU A 26 0.65 -11.96 -7.93
N GLU A 27 -0.34 -12.82 -8.10
CA GLU A 27 -1.72 -12.53 -7.73
C GLU A 27 -1.87 -12.20 -6.23
N ALA A 28 -1.15 -12.93 -5.36
CA ALA A 28 -1.12 -12.66 -3.93
C ALA A 28 -0.56 -11.26 -3.62
N GLN A 29 0.50 -10.83 -4.30
CA GLN A 29 1.05 -9.47 -4.14
C GLN A 29 0.03 -8.42 -4.54
N PHE A 30 -0.58 -8.52 -5.72
CA PHE A 30 -1.58 -7.56 -6.18
C PHE A 30 -2.79 -7.49 -5.23
N LYS A 31 -3.30 -8.63 -4.79
CA LYS A 31 -4.41 -8.70 -3.84
C LYS A 31 -4.04 -8.09 -2.47
N ALA A 32 -2.81 -8.31 -2.00
CA ALA A 32 -2.34 -7.73 -0.75
C ALA A 32 -2.21 -6.21 -0.85
N VAL A 33 -1.60 -5.70 -1.93
CA VAL A 33 -1.47 -4.26 -2.18
C VAL A 33 -2.83 -3.59 -2.32
N ALA A 34 -3.77 -4.20 -3.04
CA ALA A 34 -5.12 -3.65 -3.20
C ALA A 34 -5.84 -3.48 -1.84
N ARG A 35 -5.71 -4.45 -0.93
CA ARG A 35 -6.27 -4.36 0.42
C ARG A 35 -5.58 -3.28 1.25
N ALA A 36 -4.24 -3.29 1.28
CA ALA A 36 -3.47 -2.30 2.04
C ALA A 36 -3.73 -0.87 1.56
N LEU A 37 -3.82 -0.67 0.23
CA LEU A 37 -4.11 0.64 -0.35
C LEU A 37 -5.52 1.09 -0.02
N ARG A 38 -6.53 0.22 -0.13
CA ARG A 38 -7.91 0.54 0.27
C ARG A 38 -7.95 1.04 1.72
N ASP A 39 -7.28 0.33 2.61
CA ASP A 39 -7.27 0.68 4.03
C ASP A 39 -6.52 2.02 4.25
N ALA A 40 -5.42 2.26 3.55
CA ALA A 40 -4.62 3.48 3.65
C ALA A 40 -5.30 4.74 3.09
N VAL A 41 -6.15 4.61 2.05
CA VAL A 41 -6.86 5.77 1.45
C VAL A 41 -8.25 5.99 2.03
N THR A 42 -8.71 5.12 2.92
CA THR A 42 -10.02 5.28 3.58
C THR A 42 -10.01 6.49 4.50
N LEU A 43 -11.07 7.30 4.42
CA LEU A 43 -11.25 8.43 5.34
C LEU A 43 -11.47 7.92 6.78
N ASP A 44 -10.61 8.34 7.70
CA ASP A 44 -10.74 8.04 9.12
C ASP A 44 -11.43 9.20 9.84
N SER A 45 -12.63 8.95 10.38
CA SER A 45 -13.43 9.95 11.11
C SER A 45 -12.77 10.46 12.40
N ARG A 46 -11.74 9.77 12.89
CA ARG A 46 -10.96 10.17 14.08
C ARG A 46 -9.84 11.16 13.74
N VAL A 47 -9.48 11.28 12.46
CA VAL A 47 -8.40 12.15 11.99
C VAL A 47 -8.99 13.49 11.58
N SER A 48 -8.49 14.57 12.20
CA SER A 48 -8.77 15.94 11.78
C SER A 48 -7.50 16.55 11.19
N GLY A 49 -7.60 17.13 10.00
CA GLY A 49 -6.45 17.74 9.31
C GLY A 49 -5.49 16.71 8.69
N VAL A 50 -4.22 17.11 8.53
CA VAL A 50 -3.18 16.27 7.91
C VAL A 50 -2.63 15.27 8.95
N PRO A 51 -2.60 13.95 8.68
CA PRO A 51 -2.09 12.94 9.60
C PRO A 51 -0.54 12.92 9.65
N SER A 52 0.05 14.05 10.02
CA SER A 52 1.50 14.26 10.13
C SER A 52 1.79 15.28 11.22
N THR A 53 2.73 14.98 12.11
CA THR A 53 3.17 15.91 13.16
C THR A 53 3.86 17.16 12.61
N LYS A 54 4.31 17.11 11.34
CA LYS A 54 4.88 18.25 10.63
C LYS A 54 3.83 19.10 9.90
N GLY A 55 2.56 18.68 9.91
CA GLY A 55 1.46 19.36 9.23
C GLY A 55 1.46 19.20 7.70
N VAL A 56 2.33 18.35 7.15
CA VAL A 56 2.49 18.09 5.71
C VAL A 56 2.85 16.62 5.46
N LEU A 57 2.49 16.09 4.29
CA LEU A 57 2.85 14.76 3.78
C LEU A 57 3.86 14.87 2.63
#